data_AF-A0A938K7R0-F1
#
_entry.id   AF-A0A938K7R0-F1
#
_cell.length_a   1.000
_cell.length_b   1.000
_cell.length_c   1.000
_cell.angle_alpha   90.00
_cell.angle_beta   90.00
_cell.angle_gamma   90.00
#
_symmetry.space_group_name_H-M   'P 1'
#
loop_
_entity.id
_entity.type
_entity.pdbx_description
1 polymer ?
#
loop_
_entity_poly.entity_id
_entity_poly.type
_entity_poly.pdbx_seq_one_letter_code
_entity_poly.pdbx_strand_id
1 'polypeptide(L)'
;MNPFDQFPEDLDPPVPDLHPKLMSALDRWRFALVAFAVLMTVIAIGVISSSSTDIATEDSNPDVVVETSLLPLVTVPLNRSLELGMKGDDVLRVQQRLKDLKFDPGPIDGEFGQNTLQAMWAFEKLVMSVPREQATGVVTPSAWAIMQSNLRIKPRRVADTATHVEIYLPEQVLIVFADQKPALITHMSSGDGVPWCEEVKIDPGEEGNTTDQQILTGICGEATTPAGIFYFFNRRSGMRETKLGSLYNPVYFNYNIAVHGAILVPLKPASHGCVRIPMSVARYFPALVAYGDRVYVFDGIKEPEAYGSPVPPFDRPDPNYTTIAATTTVVAPTTTVLGVTTSTQASAKV
;
A
#
# COMPACT_ATOMS: atom_id res chain seq x y z
N MET A 1 -49.27 43.14 -18.49
CA MET A 1 -47.90 42.69 -18.20
C MET A 1 -46.94 43.55 -19.02
N ASN A 2 -46.30 44.52 -18.37
CA ASN A 2 -44.91 44.96 -18.63
C ASN A 2 -44.01 44.01 -17.77
N PRO A 3 -42.65 43.96 -17.85
CA PRO A 3 -41.72 44.89 -18.52
C PRO A 3 -40.40 44.34 -19.15
N PHE A 4 -39.73 45.19 -19.98
CA PHE A 4 -38.30 45.61 -20.07
C PHE A 4 -37.13 44.57 -20.06
N ASP A 5 -35.92 44.75 -20.62
CA ASP A 5 -35.24 45.72 -21.51
C ASP A 5 -33.80 45.21 -21.82
N GLN A 6 -33.33 45.41 -23.06
CA GLN A 6 -32.03 45.90 -23.60
C GLN A 6 -30.59 45.60 -23.02
N PHE A 7 -29.61 45.52 -23.96
CA PHE A 7 -28.12 45.43 -23.94
C PHE A 7 -27.38 46.72 -23.46
N PRO A 8 -26.05 46.79 -23.07
CA PRO A 8 -24.88 46.79 -24.01
C PRO A 8 -23.42 46.49 -23.48
N GLU A 9 -22.44 46.59 -24.39
CA GLU A 9 -20.96 46.58 -24.26
C GLU A 9 -20.33 47.78 -23.50
N ASP A 10 -19.10 47.54 -23.00
CA ASP A 10 -17.93 48.38 -22.65
C ASP A 10 -18.05 49.72 -21.90
N LEU A 11 -17.44 49.77 -20.69
CA LEU A 11 -16.62 50.88 -20.13
C LEU A 11 -15.69 50.36 -19.00
N ASP A 12 -14.38 50.60 -19.09
CA ASP A 12 -13.36 50.48 -18.01
C ASP A 12 -13.46 51.67 -16.99
N PRO A 13 -12.76 51.67 -15.82
CA PRO A 13 -12.97 50.89 -14.60
C PRO A 13 -13.15 51.82 -13.36
N PRO A 14 -13.22 51.28 -12.12
CA PRO A 14 -12.58 51.99 -11.00
C PRO A 14 -11.66 51.09 -10.17
N VAL A 15 -10.60 51.72 -9.66
CA VAL A 15 -9.59 51.18 -8.75
C VAL A 15 -10.20 50.83 -7.39
N PRO A 16 -9.85 49.68 -6.80
CA PRO A 16 -9.66 49.58 -5.37
C PRO A 16 -8.19 49.32 -5.06
N ASP A 17 -7.61 50.23 -4.28
CA ASP A 17 -6.46 49.92 -3.44
C ASP A 17 -6.87 48.81 -2.47
N LEU A 18 -6.39 47.61 -2.70
CA LEU A 18 -6.13 46.67 -1.63
C LEU A 18 -4.81 45.98 -1.92
N HIS A 19 -3.80 46.45 -1.20
CA HIS A 19 -2.44 45.94 -1.18
C HIS A 19 -2.37 44.43 -1.49
N PRO A 20 -1.71 44.00 -2.58
CA PRO A 20 -1.10 42.69 -2.53
C PRO A 20 -0.11 42.73 -1.37
N LYS A 21 -0.28 41.85 -0.39
CA LYS A 21 0.87 41.46 0.41
C LYS A 21 1.87 40.94 -0.62
N LEU A 22 2.87 41.77 -0.93
CA LEU A 22 4.10 41.36 -1.60
C LEU A 22 4.75 40.32 -0.68
N MET A 23 4.23 39.09 -0.73
CA MET A 23 5.04 37.94 -0.39
C MET A 23 6.16 37.96 -1.41
N SER A 24 7.37 38.13 -0.91
CA SER A 24 8.59 38.14 -1.71
C SER A 24 8.55 37.00 -2.73
N ALA A 25 9.02 37.23 -3.95
CA ALA A 25 9.19 36.16 -4.93
C ALA A 25 9.97 34.97 -4.33
N LEU A 26 10.85 35.23 -3.35
CA LEU A 26 11.55 34.21 -2.58
C LEU A 26 10.60 33.30 -1.76
N ASP A 27 9.51 33.82 -1.20
CA ASP A 27 8.53 33.02 -0.42
C ASP A 27 7.60 32.17 -1.30
N ARG A 28 7.38 32.57 -2.55
CA ARG A 28 6.62 31.78 -3.53
C ARG A 28 7.44 30.61 -4.05
N TRP A 29 8.75 30.80 -4.15
CA TRP A 29 9.69 29.78 -4.60
C TRP A 29 10.35 29.01 -3.46
N ARG A 30 10.23 29.41 -2.19
CA ARG A 30 10.88 28.71 -1.06
C ARG A 30 10.50 27.23 -1.00
N PHE A 31 9.23 26.88 -1.19
CA PHE A 31 8.79 25.49 -1.14
C PHE A 31 9.23 24.72 -2.39
N ALA A 32 9.27 25.38 -3.55
CA ALA A 32 9.79 24.81 -4.78
C ALA A 32 11.31 24.61 -4.70
N LEU A 33 12.06 25.52 -4.09
CA LEU A 33 13.51 25.46 -3.87
C LEU A 33 13.87 24.44 -2.79
N VAL A 34 13.08 24.33 -1.71
CA VAL A 34 13.24 23.26 -0.72
C VAL A 34 12.88 21.91 -1.33
N ALA A 35 11.81 21.82 -2.13
CA ALA A 35 11.48 20.62 -2.88
C ALA A 35 12.58 20.25 -3.88
N PHE A 36 13.13 21.24 -4.60
CA PHE A 36 14.28 21.04 -5.49
C PHE A 36 15.54 20.66 -4.70
N ALA A 37 15.78 21.22 -3.52
CA ALA A 37 16.92 20.85 -2.68
C ALA A 37 16.76 19.43 -2.13
N VAL A 38 15.58 19.05 -1.66
CA VAL A 38 15.26 17.68 -1.21
C VAL A 38 15.40 16.70 -2.38
N LEU A 39 14.81 17.02 -3.53
CA LEU A 39 14.92 16.23 -4.74
C LEU A 39 16.36 16.15 -5.24
N MET A 40 17.13 17.24 -5.18
CA MET A 40 18.56 17.26 -5.55
C MET A 40 19.41 16.51 -4.53
N THR A 41 19.06 16.46 -3.25
CA THR A 41 19.72 15.56 -2.29
C THR A 41 19.37 14.10 -2.55
N VAL A 42 18.12 13.79 -2.92
CA VAL A 42 17.69 12.44 -3.33
C VAL A 42 18.43 12.01 -4.61
N ILE A 43 18.57 12.91 -5.61
CA ILE A 43 19.33 12.68 -6.84
C ILE A 43 20.84 12.62 -6.56
N ALA A 44 21.39 13.51 -5.73
CA ALA A 44 22.84 13.56 -5.45
C ALA A 44 23.31 12.37 -4.62
N ILE A 45 22.49 11.84 -3.70
CA ILE A 45 22.80 10.56 -3.02
C ILE A 45 22.86 9.42 -4.06
N GLY A 46 22.03 9.47 -5.10
CA GLY A 46 22.12 8.53 -6.24
C GLY A 46 23.27 8.78 -7.23
N VAL A 47 23.77 10.02 -7.35
CA VAL A 47 24.78 10.41 -8.37
C VAL A 47 26.23 10.44 -7.85
N ILE A 48 26.46 10.61 -6.54
CA ILE A 48 27.83 10.73 -5.97
C ILE A 48 28.65 9.43 -6.07
N SER A 49 28.07 8.29 -6.47
CA SER A 49 28.83 7.06 -6.78
C SER A 49 29.41 7.01 -8.21
N SER A 50 29.19 8.01 -9.06
CA SER A 50 29.65 7.94 -10.46
C SER A 50 30.80 8.91 -10.76
N SER A 51 32.03 8.50 -10.43
CA SER A 51 33.18 8.97 -11.19
C SER A 51 34.20 7.86 -11.41
N SER A 52 34.42 7.56 -12.69
CA SER A 52 35.52 6.79 -13.31
C SER A 52 35.24 5.32 -13.68
N THR A 53 35.08 5.11 -14.99
CA THR A 53 35.46 3.94 -15.80
C THR A 53 34.68 2.62 -15.65
N ASP A 54 34.01 2.23 -16.75
CA ASP A 54 33.52 0.90 -17.16
C ASP A 54 33.56 -0.24 -16.12
N ILE A 55 32.38 -0.58 -15.58
CA ILE A 55 31.69 -1.89 -15.57
C ILE A 55 30.34 -1.63 -14.88
N ALA A 56 29.24 -1.94 -15.56
CA ALA A 56 27.89 -1.71 -15.06
C ALA A 56 27.60 -2.55 -13.80
N THR A 57 27.53 -1.88 -12.67
CA THR A 57 26.77 -2.31 -11.48
C THR A 57 25.80 -1.16 -11.17
N GLU A 58 24.61 -1.21 -11.78
CA GLU A 58 23.55 -0.23 -11.55
C GLU A 58 22.86 -0.49 -10.21
N ASP A 59 22.63 0.62 -9.51
CA ASP A 59 22.22 0.71 -8.11
C ASP A 59 20.73 0.45 -7.90
N SER A 60 20.38 0.11 -6.67
CA SER A 60 19.21 -0.66 -6.27
C SER A 60 17.94 0.17 -5.97
N ASN A 61 17.52 1.08 -6.87
CA ASN A 61 16.26 1.85 -6.79
C ASN A 61 15.50 1.83 -8.14
N PRO A 62 14.14 1.80 -8.28
CA PRO A 62 13.57 2.22 -9.57
C PRO A 62 14.10 3.60 -9.90
N ASP A 63 14.44 3.78 -11.16
CA ASP A 63 14.91 5.05 -11.67
C ASP A 63 13.74 6.04 -11.67
N VAL A 64 13.59 6.78 -10.57
CA VAL A 64 12.72 7.94 -10.47
C VAL A 64 13.48 9.11 -11.05
N VAL A 65 13.20 9.43 -12.31
CA VAL A 65 13.86 10.52 -13.03
C VAL A 65 12.94 11.73 -13.13
N VAL A 66 13.52 12.92 -12.97
CA VAL A 66 12.82 14.19 -13.20
C VAL A 66 13.29 14.73 -14.54
N GLU A 67 12.41 14.68 -15.53
CA GLU A 67 12.75 15.15 -16.87
C GLU A 67 12.72 16.68 -16.93
N THR A 68 13.80 17.26 -17.45
CA THR A 68 13.87 18.71 -17.67
C THR A 68 13.06 19.05 -18.93
N SER A 69 12.02 19.87 -18.76
CA SER A 69 11.27 20.46 -19.87
C SER A 69 11.70 21.90 -20.08
N LEU A 70 11.79 22.34 -21.33
CA LEU A 70 12.04 23.73 -21.70
C LEU A 70 10.79 24.61 -21.52
N LEU A 71 9.62 24.00 -21.32
CA LEU A 71 8.38 24.73 -21.03
C LEU A 71 8.25 24.96 -19.52
N PRO A 72 7.85 26.17 -19.07
CA PRO A 72 7.64 26.43 -17.67
C PRO A 72 6.47 25.58 -17.14
N LEU A 73 6.74 24.80 -16.10
CA LEU A 73 5.73 24.00 -15.42
C LEU A 73 4.81 24.92 -14.60
N VAL A 74 3.53 24.98 -14.98
CA VAL A 74 2.53 25.72 -14.21
C VAL A 74 2.09 24.86 -13.02
N THR A 75 2.51 25.24 -11.81
CA THR A 75 2.14 24.54 -10.57
C THR A 75 1.10 25.33 -9.77
N VAL A 76 0.15 24.63 -9.15
CA VAL A 76 -0.79 25.20 -8.18
C VAL A 76 -0.28 24.85 -6.78
N PRO A 77 0.07 25.81 -5.91
CA PRO A 77 0.55 25.49 -4.57
C PRO A 77 -0.58 25.01 -3.66
N LEU A 78 -0.22 24.24 -2.62
CA LEU A 78 -1.10 23.99 -1.48
C LEU A 78 -0.91 25.08 -0.43
N ASN A 79 -2.02 25.53 0.17
CA ASN A 79 -2.01 26.52 1.25
C ASN A 79 -2.00 25.88 2.66
N ARG A 80 -2.14 24.55 2.72
CA ARG A 80 -2.14 23.75 3.96
C ARG A 80 -1.59 22.35 3.65
N SER A 81 -1.11 21.64 4.66
CA SER A 81 -0.82 20.21 4.56
C SER A 81 -2.14 19.42 4.55
N LEU A 82 -2.19 18.32 3.79
CA LEU A 82 -3.36 17.43 3.73
C LEU A 82 -3.05 16.11 4.44
N GLU A 83 -3.99 15.64 5.25
CA GLU A 83 -3.88 14.40 6.02
C GLU A 83 -5.22 13.65 6.06
N LEU A 84 -5.18 12.43 6.60
CA LEU A 84 -6.34 11.54 6.71
C LEU A 84 -7.56 12.26 7.34
N GLY A 85 -8.70 12.15 6.66
CA GLY A 85 -9.98 12.74 7.09
C GLY A 85 -10.24 14.14 6.53
N MET A 86 -9.24 14.81 5.92
CA MET A 86 -9.44 16.10 5.27
C MET A 86 -10.26 15.98 3.99
N LYS A 87 -10.95 17.05 3.62
CA LYS A 87 -11.77 17.15 2.41
C LYS A 87 -11.54 18.46 1.67
N GLY A 88 -11.75 18.45 0.36
CA GLY A 88 -11.79 19.65 -0.48
C GLY A 88 -11.16 19.48 -1.87
N ASP A 89 -11.22 20.53 -2.68
CA ASP A 89 -10.65 20.56 -4.04
C ASP A 89 -9.13 20.36 -4.05
N ASP A 90 -8.44 20.71 -2.97
CA ASP A 90 -7.02 20.45 -2.81
C ASP A 90 -6.72 18.96 -2.67
N VAL A 91 -7.55 18.23 -1.91
CA VAL A 91 -7.48 16.76 -1.83
C VAL A 91 -7.78 16.14 -3.19
N LEU A 92 -8.82 16.61 -3.88
CA LEU A 92 -9.20 16.12 -5.21
C LEU A 92 -8.04 16.24 -6.21
N ARG A 93 -7.33 17.38 -6.20
CA ARG A 93 -6.14 17.60 -7.04
C ARG A 93 -5.01 16.64 -6.71
N VAL A 94 -4.77 16.38 -5.43
CA VAL A 94 -3.73 15.43 -4.99
C VAL A 94 -4.07 14.00 -5.42
N GLN A 95 -5.31 13.57 -5.21
CA GLN A 95 -5.78 12.25 -5.65
C GLN A 95 -5.63 12.09 -7.17
N GLN A 96 -6.08 13.09 -7.95
CA GLN A 96 -5.91 13.07 -9.40
C GLN A 96 -4.44 12.91 -9.79
N ARG A 97 -3.54 13.70 -9.18
CA ARG A 97 -2.12 13.65 -9.51
C ARG A 97 -1.47 12.32 -9.13
N LEU A 98 -1.81 11.76 -7.97
CA LEU A 98 -1.36 10.42 -7.58
C LEU A 98 -1.80 9.39 -8.62
N LYS A 99 -3.05 9.44 -9.07
CA LYS A 99 -3.58 8.55 -10.11
C LYS A 99 -2.87 8.70 -11.44
N ASP A 100 -2.55 9.93 -11.85
CA ASP A 100 -1.80 10.21 -13.08
C ASP A 100 -0.38 9.61 -13.03
N LEU A 101 0.25 9.69 -11.85
CA LEU A 101 1.53 9.06 -11.52
C LEU A 101 1.44 7.55 -11.24
N LYS A 102 0.24 6.97 -11.37
CA LYS A 102 -0.07 5.54 -11.20
C LYS A 102 -0.03 5.01 -9.77
N PHE A 103 0.15 5.87 -8.77
CA PHE A 103 -0.18 5.54 -7.39
C PHE A 103 -1.70 5.43 -7.28
N ASP A 104 -2.23 4.40 -6.59
CA ASP A 104 -3.69 4.26 -6.47
C ASP A 104 -4.24 4.92 -5.19
N PRO A 105 -4.83 6.13 -5.26
CA PRO A 105 -5.39 6.82 -4.11
C PRO A 105 -6.81 6.34 -3.74
N GLY A 106 -7.33 5.31 -4.42
CA GLY A 106 -8.75 4.98 -4.43
C GLY A 106 -9.56 5.93 -5.35
N PRO A 107 -10.85 6.15 -5.04
CA PRO A 107 -11.68 7.12 -5.74
C PRO A 107 -11.08 8.54 -5.69
N ILE A 108 -11.33 9.33 -6.73
CA ILE A 108 -10.99 10.75 -6.79
C ILE A 108 -12.26 11.51 -6.41
N ASP A 109 -12.50 11.64 -5.12
CA ASP A 109 -13.73 12.15 -4.51
C ASP A 109 -13.52 13.40 -3.65
N GLY A 110 -12.27 13.83 -3.48
CA GLY A 110 -11.92 14.97 -2.64
C GLY A 110 -11.95 14.64 -1.15
N GLU A 111 -12.01 13.36 -0.76
CA GLU A 111 -11.92 12.90 0.63
C GLU A 111 -10.62 12.13 0.87
N PHE A 112 -9.78 12.62 1.79
CA PHE A 112 -8.50 11.99 2.08
C PHE A 112 -8.74 10.75 2.96
N GLY A 113 -9.04 9.64 2.30
CA GLY A 113 -9.29 8.34 2.95
C GLY A 113 -8.05 7.46 3.08
N GLN A 114 -8.27 6.22 3.54
CA GLN A 114 -7.19 5.24 3.74
C GLN A 114 -6.43 4.87 2.47
N ASN A 115 -7.11 4.79 1.32
CA ASN A 115 -6.42 4.52 0.04
C ASN A 115 -5.51 5.69 -0.35
N THR A 116 -5.94 6.94 -0.14
CA THR A 116 -5.11 8.12 -0.40
C THR A 116 -3.90 8.17 0.54
N LEU A 117 -4.08 7.81 1.82
CA LEU A 117 -3.00 7.65 2.78
C LEU A 117 -1.96 6.61 2.31
N GLN A 118 -2.42 5.43 1.90
CA GLN A 118 -1.56 4.35 1.43
C GLN A 118 -0.83 4.72 0.12
N ALA A 119 -1.50 5.42 -0.80
CA ALA A 119 -0.86 5.96 -1.99
C ALA A 119 0.24 6.97 -1.62
N MET A 120 -0.01 7.82 -0.62
CA MET A 120 0.97 8.78 -0.15
C MET A 120 2.16 8.09 0.53
N TRP A 121 1.95 7.04 1.33
CA TRP A 121 3.06 6.24 1.86
C TRP A 121 3.91 5.65 0.74
N ALA A 122 3.30 5.08 -0.30
CA ALA A 122 4.06 4.58 -1.45
C ALA A 122 4.83 5.71 -2.14
N PHE A 123 4.25 6.90 -2.29
CA PHE A 123 4.92 8.06 -2.87
C PHE A 123 6.11 8.54 -2.04
N GLU A 124 5.94 8.72 -0.72
CA GLU A 124 7.02 9.12 0.19
C GLU A 124 8.20 8.16 0.11
N LYS A 125 7.92 6.86 0.17
CA LYS A 125 8.95 5.82 0.19
C LYS A 125 9.66 5.70 -1.15
N LEU A 126 8.90 5.74 -2.26
CA LEU A 126 9.44 5.50 -3.59
C LEU A 126 10.11 6.74 -4.20
N VAL A 127 9.44 7.90 -4.14
CA VAL A 127 9.85 9.11 -4.86
C VAL A 127 10.68 10.02 -3.97
N MET A 128 10.29 10.15 -2.70
CA MET A 128 11.00 11.00 -1.75
C MET A 128 12.09 10.25 -0.97
N SER A 129 12.25 8.94 -1.21
CA SER A 129 13.20 8.07 -0.52
C SER A 129 13.08 8.14 1.02
N VAL A 130 11.86 8.34 1.52
CA VAL A 130 11.58 8.37 2.96
C VAL A 130 11.64 6.93 3.48
N PRO A 131 12.45 6.63 4.52
CA PRO A 131 12.43 5.31 5.14
C PRO A 131 11.01 4.94 5.59
N ARG A 132 10.59 3.69 5.36
CA ARG A 132 9.20 3.26 5.61
C ARG A 132 8.73 3.51 7.04
N GLU A 133 9.64 3.48 8.02
CA GLU A 133 9.37 3.75 9.43
C GLU A 133 9.03 5.23 9.71
N GLN A 134 9.36 6.12 8.77
CA GLN A 134 9.18 7.57 8.87
C GLN A 134 8.11 8.10 7.91
N ALA A 135 7.51 7.23 7.09
CA ALA A 135 6.42 7.61 6.20
C ALA A 135 5.23 8.11 7.02
N THR A 136 4.80 9.34 6.76
CA THR A 136 3.73 10.00 7.52
C THR A 136 2.38 9.88 6.82
N GLY A 137 2.39 9.82 5.49
CA GLY A 137 1.21 9.90 4.66
C GLY A 137 0.60 11.30 4.58
N VAL A 138 1.31 12.33 5.08
CA VAL A 138 0.88 13.72 5.04
C VAL A 138 1.40 14.39 3.77
N VAL A 139 0.49 15.04 3.03
CA VAL A 139 0.83 15.79 1.82
C VAL A 139 1.16 17.22 2.21
N THR A 140 2.43 17.47 2.46
CA THR A 140 2.95 18.82 2.73
C THR A 140 3.06 19.65 1.43
N PRO A 141 3.12 20.99 1.51
CA PRO A 141 3.36 21.82 0.33
C PRO A 141 4.63 21.46 -0.46
N SER A 142 5.69 20.98 0.21
CA SER A 142 6.91 20.50 -0.45
C SER A 142 6.69 19.16 -1.15
N ALA A 143 6.03 18.19 -0.51
CA ALA A 143 5.67 16.92 -1.14
C ALA A 143 4.80 17.16 -2.39
N TRP A 144 3.85 18.08 -2.31
CA TRP A 144 3.02 18.47 -3.45
C TRP A 144 3.79 19.15 -4.58
N ALA A 145 4.80 19.96 -4.26
CA ALA A 145 5.69 20.52 -5.27
C ALA A 145 6.48 19.42 -6.01
N ILE A 146 6.96 18.40 -5.30
CA ILE A 146 7.63 17.23 -5.91
C ILE A 146 6.65 16.46 -6.80
N MET A 147 5.43 16.18 -6.33
CA MET A 147 4.40 15.50 -7.12
C MET A 147 4.12 16.20 -8.44
N GLN A 148 4.09 17.54 -8.45
CA GLN A 148 3.81 18.31 -9.66
C GLN A 148 4.95 18.29 -10.69
N SER A 149 6.17 17.92 -10.29
CA SER A 149 7.30 17.82 -11.22
C SER A 149 7.10 16.74 -12.28
N ASN A 150 7.90 16.77 -13.36
CA ASN A 150 7.82 15.80 -14.46
C ASN A 150 8.49 14.47 -14.08
N LEU A 151 7.92 13.79 -13.08
CA LEU A 151 8.36 12.50 -12.58
C LEU A 151 8.11 11.41 -13.60
N ARG A 152 9.12 10.58 -13.86
CA ARG A 152 8.96 9.27 -14.50
C ARG A 152 9.53 8.19 -13.62
N ILE A 153 8.72 7.16 -13.39
CA ILE A 153 9.14 5.93 -12.70
C ILE A 153 9.44 4.90 -13.79
N LYS A 154 10.70 4.47 -13.88
CA LYS A 154 11.13 3.40 -14.79
C LYS A 154 11.30 2.08 -14.01
N PRO A 155 11.10 0.94 -14.68
CA PRO A 155 11.40 -0.35 -14.07
C PRO A 155 12.90 -0.53 -13.86
N ARG A 156 13.31 -1.23 -12.80
CA ARG A 156 14.71 -1.64 -12.60
C ARG A 156 15.11 -2.74 -13.58
N ARG A 157 14.14 -3.45 -14.16
CA ARG A 157 14.38 -4.53 -15.11
C ARG A 157 13.58 -4.39 -16.39
N VAL A 158 14.20 -4.81 -17.48
CA VAL A 158 13.48 -5.12 -18.71
C VAL A 158 13.17 -6.61 -18.66
N ALA A 159 11.90 -6.95 -18.50
CA ALA A 159 11.46 -8.33 -18.55
C ALA A 159 11.41 -8.83 -20.00
N ASP A 160 11.42 -10.14 -20.17
CA ASP A 160 11.10 -10.82 -21.42
C ASP A 160 9.60 -10.89 -21.71
N THR A 161 8.77 -10.53 -20.73
CA THR A 161 7.33 -10.34 -20.86
C THR A 161 6.99 -8.87 -20.99
N ALA A 162 5.94 -8.54 -21.76
CA ALA A 162 5.49 -7.15 -21.93
C ALA A 162 5.03 -6.53 -20.60
N THR A 163 4.48 -7.37 -19.71
CA THR A 163 4.09 -7.01 -18.35
C THR A 163 4.98 -7.72 -17.35
N HIS A 164 5.42 -7.02 -16.31
CA HIS A 164 6.10 -7.61 -15.17
C HIS A 164 5.78 -6.85 -13.88
N VAL A 165 6.09 -7.48 -12.75
CA VAL A 165 5.92 -6.91 -11.42
C VAL A 165 7.27 -6.78 -10.73
N GLU A 166 7.50 -5.64 -10.11
CA GLU A 166 8.63 -5.41 -9.23
C GLU A 166 8.14 -5.18 -7.79
N ILE A 167 8.72 -5.93 -6.85
CA ILE A 167 8.39 -5.93 -5.43
C ILE A 167 9.63 -5.45 -4.70
N TYR A 168 9.56 -4.27 -4.08
CA TYR A 168 10.66 -3.70 -3.32
C TYR A 168 10.43 -3.89 -1.82
N LEU A 169 11.11 -4.87 -1.24
CA LEU A 169 10.94 -5.22 0.17
C LEU A 169 11.41 -4.10 1.13
N PRO A 170 12.51 -3.36 0.89
CA PRO A 170 12.91 -2.26 1.77
C PRO A 170 11.84 -1.17 1.86
N GLU A 171 11.32 -0.75 0.71
CA GLU A 171 10.33 0.32 0.59
C GLU A 171 8.91 -0.17 0.86
N GLN A 172 8.65 -1.48 0.85
CA GLN A 172 7.30 -2.04 0.92
C GLN A 172 6.38 -1.41 -0.13
N VAL A 173 6.84 -1.43 -1.39
CA VAL A 173 6.11 -0.95 -2.57
C VAL A 173 6.09 -2.03 -3.64
N LEU A 174 4.95 -2.19 -4.31
CA LEU A 174 4.79 -3.05 -5.48
C LEU A 174 4.47 -2.18 -6.70
N ILE A 175 5.11 -2.48 -7.82
CA ILE A 175 4.84 -1.83 -9.11
C ILE A 175 4.53 -2.88 -10.16
N VAL A 176 3.45 -2.66 -10.91
CA VAL A 176 3.18 -3.37 -12.16
C VAL A 176 3.68 -2.48 -13.30
N PHE A 177 4.55 -3.01 -14.14
CA PHE A 177 4.99 -2.36 -15.37
C PHE A 177 4.35 -3.06 -16.56
N ALA A 178 3.87 -2.28 -17.52
CA ALA A 178 3.43 -2.74 -18.83
C ALA A 178 4.12 -1.86 -19.88
N ASP A 179 4.82 -2.48 -20.83
CA ASP A 179 5.62 -1.79 -21.86
C ASP A 179 6.58 -0.75 -21.26
N GLN A 180 7.29 -1.14 -20.19
CA GLN A 180 8.24 -0.30 -19.44
C GLN A 180 7.63 0.96 -18.79
N LYS A 181 6.30 1.03 -18.67
CA LYS A 181 5.60 2.13 -18.00
C LYS A 181 4.82 1.58 -16.80
N PRO A 182 4.75 2.33 -15.69
CA PRO A 182 3.94 1.89 -14.55
C PRO A 182 2.47 1.81 -14.99
N ALA A 183 1.84 0.67 -14.72
CA ALA A 183 0.40 0.48 -14.81
C ALA A 183 -0.26 0.67 -13.44
N LEU A 184 0.46 0.32 -12.36
CA LEU A 184 0.05 0.47 -10.97
C LEU A 184 1.28 0.60 -10.08
N ILE A 185 1.24 1.53 -9.13
CA ILE A 185 2.14 1.62 -7.98
C ILE A 185 1.27 1.56 -6.72
N THR A 186 1.57 0.63 -5.81
CA THR A 186 0.80 0.47 -4.58
C THR A 186 1.69 0.24 -3.37
N HIS A 187 1.24 0.73 -2.22
CA HIS A 187 1.75 0.29 -0.93
C HIS A 187 1.51 -1.20 -0.75
N MET A 188 2.42 -1.88 -0.07
CA MET A 188 2.29 -3.30 0.26
C MET A 188 2.88 -3.63 1.63
N SER A 189 2.69 -4.86 2.11
CA SER A 189 3.31 -5.39 3.32
C SER A 189 3.71 -6.85 3.11
N SER A 190 5.01 -7.15 3.22
CA SER A 190 5.59 -8.47 2.98
C SER A 190 5.74 -9.31 4.25
N GLY A 191 6.43 -10.44 4.16
CA GLY A 191 6.77 -11.29 5.29
C GLY A 191 7.71 -10.60 6.28
N ASP A 192 7.45 -10.76 7.59
CA ASP A 192 8.23 -10.12 8.66
C ASP A 192 9.53 -10.83 9.06
N GLY A 193 9.77 -12.02 8.50
CA GLY A 193 10.96 -12.82 8.75
C GLY A 193 10.99 -13.47 10.13
N VAL A 194 9.89 -13.43 10.89
CA VAL A 194 9.79 -14.04 12.22
C VAL A 194 9.24 -15.47 12.11
N PRO A 195 9.79 -16.45 12.86
CA PRO A 195 9.18 -17.76 12.99
C PRO A 195 7.80 -17.67 13.63
N TRP A 196 6.86 -18.47 13.15
CA TRP A 196 5.49 -18.53 13.67
C TRP A 196 5.03 -19.98 13.85
N CYS A 197 4.08 -20.19 14.76
CA CYS A 197 3.38 -21.45 15.00
C CYS A 197 1.94 -21.13 15.42
N GLU A 198 0.95 -21.55 14.62
CA GLU A 198 -0.45 -21.25 14.89
C GLU A 198 -1.41 -22.30 14.31
N GLU A 199 -2.64 -22.31 14.81
CA GLU A 199 -3.74 -23.02 14.15
C GLU A 199 -4.18 -22.24 12.91
N VAL A 200 -4.14 -22.89 11.75
CA VAL A 200 -4.54 -22.31 10.47
C VAL A 200 -5.77 -23.00 9.91
N LYS A 201 -6.54 -22.24 9.11
CA LYS A 201 -7.64 -22.73 8.30
C LYS A 201 -7.15 -22.92 6.87
N ILE A 202 -7.43 -24.06 6.26
CA ILE A 202 -7.02 -24.34 4.88
C ILE A 202 -8.24 -24.78 4.09
N ASP A 203 -8.62 -24.01 3.08
CA ASP A 203 -9.74 -24.30 2.18
C ASP A 203 -9.44 -25.49 1.25
N PRO A 204 -10.48 -26.20 0.77
CA PRO A 204 -10.32 -27.22 -0.26
C PRO A 204 -9.61 -26.69 -1.52
N GLY A 205 -8.60 -27.43 -1.99
CA GLY A 205 -7.83 -27.06 -3.18
C GLY A 205 -6.70 -26.05 -2.93
N GLU A 206 -6.48 -25.64 -1.69
CA GLU A 206 -5.26 -24.97 -1.24
C GLU A 206 -4.22 -26.01 -0.78
N GLU A 207 -2.94 -25.65 -0.84
CA GLU A 207 -1.86 -26.56 -0.46
C GLU A 207 -1.99 -27.01 1.00
N GLY A 208 -1.83 -28.32 1.24
CA GLY A 208 -1.99 -28.91 2.57
C GLY A 208 -3.41 -29.42 2.86
N ASN A 209 -4.40 -29.14 2.01
CA ASN A 209 -5.75 -29.71 2.13
C ASN A 209 -6.13 -30.58 0.92
N THR A 210 -6.10 -31.89 1.10
CA THR A 210 -6.52 -32.89 0.10
C THR A 210 -7.99 -33.32 0.24
N THR A 211 -8.74 -32.69 1.15
CA THR A 211 -10.15 -33.02 1.41
C THR A 211 -11.08 -32.06 0.68
N ASP A 212 -12.38 -32.35 0.69
CA ASP A 212 -13.44 -31.50 0.15
C ASP A 212 -14.02 -30.51 1.17
N GLN A 213 -13.51 -30.50 2.41
CA GLN A 213 -13.94 -29.61 3.49
C GLN A 213 -12.78 -28.74 3.95
N GLN A 214 -13.09 -27.58 4.55
CA GLN A 214 -12.07 -26.77 5.22
C GLN A 214 -11.50 -27.55 6.42
N ILE A 215 -10.18 -27.55 6.57
CA ILE A 215 -9.49 -28.20 7.68
C ILE A 215 -8.88 -27.18 8.64
N LEU A 216 -8.72 -27.58 9.90
CA LEU A 216 -7.95 -26.89 10.92
C LEU A 216 -6.71 -27.73 11.24
N THR A 217 -5.54 -27.09 11.29
CA THR A 217 -4.30 -27.78 11.63
C THR A 217 -3.28 -26.79 12.19
N GLY A 218 -2.41 -27.25 13.09
CA GLY A 218 -1.30 -26.45 13.61
C GLY A 218 -0.11 -26.51 12.67
N ILE A 219 0.37 -25.34 12.24
CA ILE A 219 1.52 -25.21 11.35
C ILE A 219 2.50 -24.23 11.96
N CYS A 220 3.78 -24.56 11.84
CA CYS A 220 4.88 -23.63 12.06
C CYS A 220 5.58 -23.32 10.75
N GLY A 221 5.98 -22.07 10.57
CA GLY A 221 6.71 -21.61 9.39
C GLY A 221 7.65 -20.46 9.70
N GLU A 222 8.31 -19.98 8.66
CA GLU A 222 9.16 -18.79 8.69
C GLU A 222 8.53 -17.73 7.80
N ALA A 223 8.25 -16.54 8.33
CA ALA A 223 7.53 -15.48 7.63
C ALA A 223 8.38 -14.75 6.57
N THR A 224 9.06 -15.49 5.69
CA THR A 224 10.00 -14.93 4.71
C THR A 224 9.35 -14.73 3.36
N THR A 225 9.54 -13.54 2.76
CA THR A 225 9.32 -13.32 1.33
C THR A 225 10.66 -13.44 0.60
N PRO A 226 10.93 -14.53 -0.14
CA PRO A 226 12.23 -14.71 -0.78
C PRO A 226 12.48 -13.68 -1.88
N ALA A 227 13.66 -13.07 -1.87
CA ALA A 227 14.16 -12.30 -3.00
C ALA A 227 14.49 -13.21 -4.18
N GLY A 228 14.38 -12.70 -5.40
CA GLY A 228 14.63 -13.48 -6.61
C GLY A 228 13.69 -13.17 -7.76
N ILE A 229 13.75 -14.02 -8.77
CA ILE A 229 13.03 -13.94 -10.02
C ILE A 229 12.01 -15.07 -10.07
N PHE A 230 10.75 -14.73 -10.30
CA PHE A 230 9.64 -15.67 -10.33
C PHE A 230 8.71 -15.37 -11.50
N TYR A 231 7.64 -16.15 -11.61
CA TYR A 231 6.56 -15.94 -12.57
C TYR A 231 5.23 -16.22 -11.87
N PHE A 232 4.19 -15.47 -12.23
CA PHE A 232 2.85 -15.83 -11.79
C PHE A 232 2.41 -17.14 -12.45
N PHE A 233 1.88 -18.07 -11.65
CA PHE A 233 1.51 -19.40 -12.16
C PHE A 233 0.09 -19.83 -11.77
N ASN A 234 -0.53 -19.16 -10.80
CA ASN A 234 -1.87 -19.51 -10.35
C ASN A 234 -2.60 -18.28 -9.80
N ARG A 235 -3.94 -18.29 -9.83
CA ARG A 235 -4.77 -17.27 -9.18
C ARG A 235 -6.08 -17.86 -8.66
N ARG A 236 -6.66 -17.21 -7.66
CA ARG A 236 -8.00 -17.52 -7.14
C ARG A 236 -8.84 -16.26 -7.05
N SER A 237 -10.15 -16.43 -7.19
CA SER A 237 -11.12 -15.35 -7.04
C SER A 237 -11.85 -15.47 -5.70
N GLY A 238 -12.05 -14.35 -5.03
CA GLY A 238 -12.65 -14.26 -3.71
C GLY A 238 -11.66 -14.48 -2.57
N MET A 239 -12.19 -14.67 -1.36
CA MET A 239 -11.40 -14.98 -0.17
C MET A 239 -10.96 -16.45 -0.20
N ARG A 240 -9.74 -16.72 0.23
CA ARG A 240 -9.19 -18.06 0.46
C ARG A 240 -8.50 -18.13 1.81
N GLU A 241 -8.82 -19.15 2.59
CA GLU A 241 -8.07 -19.51 3.79
C GLU A 241 -6.95 -20.46 3.41
N THR A 242 -5.71 -20.09 3.74
CA THR A 242 -4.51 -20.86 3.45
C THR A 242 -3.67 -21.01 4.71
N LYS A 243 -2.65 -21.85 4.66
CA LYS A 243 -1.64 -21.91 5.73
C LYS A 243 -0.91 -20.59 6.00
N LEU A 244 -0.94 -19.62 5.08
CA LEU A 244 -0.33 -18.30 5.27
C LEU A 244 -1.35 -17.21 5.68
N GLY A 245 -2.59 -17.62 5.99
CA GLY A 245 -3.69 -16.77 6.43
C GLY A 245 -4.79 -16.59 5.37
N SER A 246 -5.63 -15.56 5.56
CA SER A 246 -6.73 -15.22 4.64
C SER A 246 -6.26 -14.32 3.49
N LEU A 247 -6.47 -14.77 2.26
CA LEU A 247 -6.02 -14.13 1.03
C LEU A 247 -7.21 -13.69 0.17
N TYR A 248 -7.36 -12.40 -0.10
CA TYR A 248 -8.39 -11.89 -1.02
C TYR A 248 -7.83 -11.74 -2.44
N ASN A 249 -8.42 -12.45 -3.41
CA ASN A 249 -8.00 -12.47 -4.82
C ASN A 249 -6.50 -12.74 -5.04
N PRO A 250 -5.94 -13.84 -4.49
CA PRO A 250 -4.50 -14.08 -4.59
C PRO A 250 -4.05 -14.43 -6.01
N VAL A 251 -2.86 -13.93 -6.37
CA VAL A 251 -2.10 -14.34 -7.56
C VAL A 251 -0.73 -14.87 -7.09
N TYR A 252 -0.52 -16.18 -7.24
CA TYR A 252 0.63 -16.91 -6.71
C TYR A 252 1.81 -16.84 -7.67
N PHE A 253 3.00 -16.60 -7.11
CA PHE A 253 4.25 -16.51 -7.87
C PHE A 253 5.38 -17.38 -7.30
N ASN A 254 5.28 -17.84 -6.05
CA ASN A 254 6.28 -18.74 -5.47
C ASN A 254 5.64 -19.73 -4.48
N TYR A 255 5.24 -20.91 -4.97
CA TYR A 255 4.47 -21.90 -4.19
C TYR A 255 3.23 -21.24 -3.53
N ASN A 256 3.19 -21.17 -2.20
CA ASN A 256 2.07 -20.60 -1.44
C ASN A 256 2.12 -19.07 -1.33
N ILE A 257 3.22 -18.46 -1.76
CA ILE A 257 3.40 -17.01 -1.70
C ILE A 257 2.68 -16.36 -2.88
N ALA A 258 1.80 -15.44 -2.54
CA ALA A 258 0.97 -14.69 -3.49
C ALA A 258 1.02 -13.19 -3.21
N VAL A 259 0.70 -12.41 -4.25
CA VAL A 259 0.21 -11.03 -4.09
C VAL A 259 -1.29 -11.11 -3.85
N HIS A 260 -1.79 -10.52 -2.76
CA HIS A 260 -3.21 -10.59 -2.42
C HIS A 260 -3.70 -9.41 -1.59
N GLY A 261 -5.01 -9.19 -1.59
CA GLY A 261 -5.67 -8.22 -0.74
C GLY A 261 -5.65 -8.61 0.73
N ALA A 262 -5.39 -7.65 1.60
CA ALA A 262 -5.55 -7.80 3.05
C ALA A 262 -6.19 -6.54 3.65
N ILE A 263 -6.91 -6.72 4.77
CA ILE A 263 -7.50 -5.60 5.52
C ILE A 263 -6.40 -4.74 6.15
N LEU A 264 -5.37 -5.39 6.69
CA LEU A 264 -4.25 -4.72 7.35
C LEU A 264 -3.01 -4.78 6.46
N VAL A 265 -2.58 -3.61 5.99
CA VAL A 265 -1.35 -3.43 5.17
C VAL A 265 -0.51 -2.33 5.84
N PRO A 266 0.24 -2.65 6.90
CA PRO A 266 1.00 -1.66 7.66
C PRO A 266 2.24 -1.19 6.90
N LEU A 267 2.92 -0.15 7.41
CA LEU A 267 4.17 0.37 6.84
C LEU A 267 5.34 -0.62 6.90
N LYS A 268 5.29 -1.56 7.85
CA LYS A 268 6.29 -2.61 8.05
C LYS A 268 5.83 -3.94 7.44
N PRO A 269 6.76 -4.88 7.20
CA PRO A 269 6.40 -6.25 6.91
C PRO A 269 5.61 -6.85 8.09
N ALA A 270 4.60 -7.66 7.79
CA ALA A 270 3.67 -8.20 8.78
C ALA A 270 2.92 -9.47 8.33
N SER A 271 3.29 -10.06 7.20
CA SER A 271 2.69 -11.29 6.69
C SER A 271 3.51 -12.51 7.08
N HIS A 272 2.99 -13.72 6.80
CA HIS A 272 3.73 -14.98 6.89
C HIS A 272 4.53 -15.30 5.61
N GLY A 273 4.78 -14.32 4.73
CA GLY A 273 5.58 -14.47 3.51
C GLY A 273 4.90 -13.90 2.26
N CYS A 274 3.57 -13.86 2.22
CA CYS A 274 2.80 -13.25 1.14
C CYS A 274 3.02 -11.73 1.02
N VAL A 275 2.71 -11.17 -0.15
CA VAL A 275 2.75 -9.72 -0.39
C VAL A 275 1.32 -9.18 -0.29
N ARG A 276 1.01 -8.55 0.84
CA ARG A 276 -0.29 -7.95 1.12
C ARG A 276 -0.40 -6.60 0.41
N ILE A 277 -1.48 -6.38 -0.33
CA ILE A 277 -1.84 -5.09 -0.95
C ILE A 277 -3.22 -4.63 -0.44
N PRO A 278 -3.58 -3.34 -0.56
CA PRO A 278 -4.90 -2.87 -0.16
C PRO A 278 -6.01 -3.66 -0.85
N MET A 279 -7.09 -3.99 -0.13
CA MET A 279 -8.21 -4.75 -0.71
C MET A 279 -8.82 -4.06 -1.94
N SER A 280 -8.85 -2.73 -1.95
CA SER A 280 -9.30 -1.91 -3.09
C SER A 280 -8.50 -2.21 -4.36
N VAL A 281 -7.17 -2.29 -4.23
CA VAL A 281 -6.24 -2.62 -5.31
C VAL A 281 -6.37 -4.08 -5.72
N ALA A 282 -6.47 -5.00 -4.76
CA ALA A 282 -6.63 -6.43 -5.01
C ALA A 282 -7.92 -6.82 -5.77
N ARG A 283 -8.92 -5.93 -5.84
CA ARG A 283 -10.11 -6.16 -6.67
C ARG A 283 -9.78 -6.21 -8.16
N TYR A 284 -8.77 -5.47 -8.62
CA TYR A 284 -8.43 -5.37 -10.03
C TYR A 284 -6.99 -5.79 -10.36
N PHE A 285 -6.11 -5.93 -9.36
CA PHE A 285 -4.74 -6.43 -9.57
C PHE A 285 -4.67 -7.71 -10.42
N PRO A 286 -5.51 -8.75 -10.23
CA PRO A 286 -5.45 -9.96 -11.05
C PRO A 286 -5.76 -9.74 -12.54
N ALA A 287 -6.34 -8.60 -12.92
CA ALA A 287 -6.57 -8.22 -14.32
C ALA A 287 -5.38 -7.46 -14.93
N LEU A 288 -4.43 -7.00 -14.11
CA LEU A 288 -3.21 -6.32 -14.56
C LEU A 288 -2.06 -7.28 -14.86
N VAL A 289 -2.16 -8.53 -14.42
CA VAL A 289 -1.10 -9.55 -14.56
C VAL A 289 -1.66 -10.83 -15.17
N ALA A 290 -0.84 -11.53 -15.93
CA ALA A 290 -1.15 -12.77 -16.61
C ALA A 290 -0.31 -13.95 -16.10
N TYR A 291 -0.71 -15.17 -16.46
CA TYR A 291 0.11 -16.35 -16.25
C TYR A 291 1.43 -16.19 -17.01
N GLY A 292 2.54 -16.48 -16.34
CA GLY A 292 3.89 -16.38 -16.91
C GLY A 292 4.50 -14.99 -16.82
N ASP A 293 3.75 -13.95 -16.43
CA ASP A 293 4.32 -12.62 -16.22
C ASP A 293 5.40 -12.66 -15.12
N ARG A 294 6.50 -11.97 -15.40
CA ARG A 294 7.69 -11.97 -14.55
C ARG A 294 7.44 -11.23 -13.24
N VAL A 295 8.00 -11.75 -12.14
CA VAL A 295 8.01 -11.09 -10.83
C VAL A 295 9.44 -10.99 -10.33
N TYR A 296 9.91 -9.78 -10.07
CA TYR A 296 11.21 -9.50 -9.46
C TYR A 296 11.00 -9.05 -8.02
N VAL A 297 11.66 -9.72 -7.08
CA VAL A 297 11.62 -9.38 -5.66
C VAL A 297 12.99 -8.89 -5.23
N PHE A 298 13.09 -7.61 -4.89
CA PHE A 298 14.30 -6.93 -4.45
C PHE A 298 14.32 -6.82 -2.92
N ASP A 299 15.40 -7.29 -2.30
CA ASP A 299 15.64 -7.15 -0.85
C ASP A 299 16.53 -5.95 -0.48
N GLY A 300 17.11 -5.28 -1.47
CA GLY A 300 18.08 -4.19 -1.27
C GLY A 300 19.47 -4.66 -0.81
N ILE A 301 19.75 -5.98 -0.83
CA ILE A 301 21.04 -6.57 -0.47
C ILE A 301 21.74 -7.13 -1.71
N LYS A 302 21.02 -7.90 -2.54
CA LYS A 302 21.52 -8.40 -3.82
C LYS A 302 20.44 -8.27 -4.89
N GLU A 303 20.90 -8.20 -6.12
CA GLU A 303 20.00 -8.22 -7.27
C GLU A 303 19.26 -9.57 -7.37
N PRO A 304 17.99 -9.58 -7.81
CA PRO A 304 17.17 -10.79 -7.94
C PRO A 304 17.86 -11.93 -8.70
N GLU A 305 18.64 -11.60 -9.73
CA GLU A 305 19.40 -12.54 -10.56
C GLU A 305 20.40 -13.37 -9.75
N ALA A 306 20.99 -12.79 -8.70
CA ALA A 306 21.95 -13.48 -7.85
C ALA A 306 21.30 -14.57 -6.98
N TYR A 307 19.99 -14.46 -6.73
CA TYR A 307 19.22 -15.47 -6.00
C TYR A 307 18.62 -16.53 -6.92
N GLY A 308 18.32 -16.19 -8.17
CA GLY A 308 17.55 -17.05 -9.06
C GLY A 308 16.11 -17.16 -8.56
N SER A 309 15.58 -18.37 -8.44
CA SER A 309 14.18 -18.62 -8.01
C SER A 309 14.14 -19.48 -6.75
N PRO A 310 14.60 -18.99 -5.59
CA PRO A 310 14.64 -19.79 -4.38
C PRO A 310 13.23 -20.16 -3.92
N VAL A 311 13.07 -21.42 -3.50
CA VAL A 311 11.84 -21.89 -2.87
C VAL A 311 11.71 -21.26 -1.48
N PRO A 312 10.48 -20.96 -1.01
CA PRO A 312 10.29 -20.45 0.34
C PRO A 312 10.65 -21.52 1.38
N PRO A 313 10.99 -21.13 2.62
CA PRO A 313 11.16 -22.08 3.71
C PRO A 313 9.93 -22.98 3.85
N PHE A 314 10.15 -24.29 4.00
CA PHE A 314 9.05 -25.24 4.12
C PHE A 314 8.40 -25.14 5.51
N ASP A 315 7.08 -25.00 5.50
CA ASP A 315 6.28 -25.11 6.72
C ASP A 315 6.30 -26.55 7.27
N ARG A 316 6.13 -26.68 8.57
CA ARG A 316 6.14 -27.96 9.30
C ARG A 316 4.92 -28.06 10.22
N PRO A 317 4.42 -29.27 10.52
CA PRO A 317 3.41 -29.45 11.54
C PRO A 317 3.87 -28.86 12.89
N ASP A 318 2.99 -28.17 13.59
CA ASP A 318 3.27 -27.67 14.94
C ASP A 318 3.33 -28.86 15.92
N PRO A 319 4.49 -29.11 16.57
CA PRO A 319 4.65 -30.24 17.50
C PRO A 319 3.77 -30.13 18.76
N ASN A 320 3.28 -28.94 19.09
CA ASN A 320 2.46 -28.69 20.28
C ASN A 320 0.96 -28.62 19.97
N TYR A 321 0.58 -28.71 18.70
CA TYR A 321 -0.82 -28.63 18.31
C TYR A 321 -1.57 -29.90 18.71
N THR A 322 -2.66 -29.71 19.45
CA THR A 322 -3.57 -30.80 19.83
C THR A 322 -4.98 -30.41 19.42
N THR A 323 -5.73 -31.36 18.83
CA THR A 323 -7.12 -31.14 18.40
C THR A 323 -8.12 -31.14 19.55
N ILE A 324 -7.65 -31.04 20.80
CA ILE A 324 -8.52 -31.08 21.98
C ILE A 324 -9.11 -29.69 22.17
N ALA A 325 -10.39 -29.54 21.84
CA ALA A 325 -11.16 -28.36 22.21
C ALA A 325 -10.97 -28.09 23.71
N ALA A 326 -10.43 -26.93 24.06
CA ALA A 326 -10.39 -26.50 25.46
C ALA A 326 -11.84 -26.35 25.95
N THR A 327 -12.35 -27.39 26.61
CA THR A 327 -13.61 -27.31 27.34
C THR A 327 -13.38 -26.37 28.52
N THR A 328 -13.58 -25.06 28.31
CA THR A 328 -13.75 -24.12 29.40
C THR A 328 -15.07 -24.49 30.10
N THR A 329 -14.98 -25.36 31.10
CA THR A 329 -16.09 -25.63 32.01
C THR A 329 -16.28 -24.35 32.81
N VAL A 330 -17.16 -23.46 32.33
CA VAL A 330 -17.67 -22.35 33.14
C VAL A 330 -18.46 -23.00 34.26
N VAL A 331 -17.87 -23.05 35.45
CA VAL A 331 -18.59 -23.43 36.67
C VAL A 331 -19.65 -22.36 36.89
N ALA A 332 -20.92 -22.71 36.66
CA ALA A 332 -22.04 -21.84 36.94
C ALA A 332 -22.07 -21.51 38.45
N PRO A 333 -22.29 -20.24 38.85
CA PRO A 333 -22.42 -19.90 40.26
C PRO A 333 -23.70 -20.52 40.84
N THR A 334 -23.54 -21.34 41.88
CA THR A 334 -24.63 -21.90 42.67
C THR A 334 -25.47 -20.77 43.26
N THR A 335 -26.69 -20.59 42.76
CA THR A 335 -27.63 -19.62 43.32
C THR A 335 -28.40 -20.29 44.46
N THR A 336 -28.04 -19.98 45.69
CA THR A 336 -28.78 -20.42 46.89
C THR A 336 -30.08 -19.62 46.98
N VAL A 337 -31.21 -20.23 46.62
CA VAL A 337 -32.54 -19.65 46.82
C VAL A 337 -32.94 -19.85 48.29
N LEU A 338 -32.93 -18.77 49.07
CA LEU A 338 -33.54 -18.72 50.40
C LEU A 338 -35.07 -18.69 50.23
N GLY A 339 -35.74 -19.74 50.69
CA GLY A 339 -37.19 -19.86 50.67
C GLY A 339 -37.87 -18.83 51.58
N VAL A 340 -38.75 -18.03 51.01
CA VAL A 340 -39.65 -17.13 51.74
C VAL A 340 -40.87 -17.94 52.20
N THR A 341 -41.00 -18.17 53.50
CA THR A 341 -42.19 -18.73 54.13
C THR A 341 -43.25 -17.65 54.32
N THR A 342 -44.36 -17.72 53.58
CA THR A 342 -45.58 -16.96 53.86
C THR A 342 -46.46 -17.71 54.87
N SER A 343 -46.62 -17.16 56.07
CA SER A 343 -47.56 -17.63 57.09
C SER A 343 -48.95 -17.00 56.88
N THR A 344 -49.94 -17.80 56.51
CA THR A 344 -51.36 -17.43 56.62
C THR A 344 -51.88 -17.78 58.01
N GLN A 345 -52.20 -16.76 58.80
CA GLN A 345 -52.93 -16.87 60.05
C GLN A 345 -54.44 -16.90 59.75
N ALA A 346 -55.09 -18.02 60.03
CA ALA A 346 -56.54 -18.08 60.20
C ALA A 346 -56.81 -18.28 61.70
N SER A 347 -57.61 -17.39 62.27
CA SER A 347 -57.90 -17.27 63.70
C SER A 347 -59.30 -17.83 64.01
N ALA A 348 -59.41 -18.77 64.96
CA ALA A 348 -60.60 -19.20 65.74
C ALA A 348 -60.25 -20.56 66.42
N LYS A 349 -60.58 -20.89 67.67
CA LYS A 349 -61.52 -20.34 68.67
C LYS A 349 -61.27 -21.03 70.03
N VAL A 350 -61.65 -20.32 71.10
CA VAL A 350 -61.84 -20.69 72.53
C VAL A 350 -60.61 -20.63 73.43
#